data_AF-J6EGA0-F1
#
_entry.id   AF-J6EGA0-F1
#
_cell.length_a   1.000
_cell.length_b   1.000
_cell.length_c   1.000
_cell.angle_alpha   90.00
_cell.angle_beta   90.00
_cell.angle_gamma   90.00
#
_symmetry.space_group_name_H-M   'P 1'
#
loop_
_entity.id
_entity.type
_entity.pdbx_description
1 polymer ?
#
loop_
_entity_poly.entity_id
_entity_poly.type
_entity_poly.pdbx_seq_one_letter_code
_entity_poly.pdbx_strand_id
1 'polypeptide(L)'
;MFKSVVWKRFASTGESARTKLEEFLIYHKTDAKLKPFIYRPKNAQILLTKDIRDPRTKEPLKPRAPVKPLSKQTLNDFIYSIEPNSTELLDWFKKWTGTSIRKRAIWTYISPIHVQKMLTASFFTIGKYAHMVGLLYGIEHKFLKAQNPSVFDIEHFFNINIMCALHRNKLRNYKDGDIAQRKLQVAWKKVLNRKNDTGLANILVTTLGRQIGFTPELAGLEPVQISLPDIPTTLSDAELKGLLNKYEGVYLISRTLLDIDQNNAQYPELQRFICQYQSAWGESNDPYDTSLKSLEQLKAQAPQETIEKETA
;
A
#
# COMPACT_ATOMS: atom_id res chain seq x y z
N MET A 1 11.18 -53.07 14.31
CA MET A 1 10.27 -52.25 13.46
C MET A 1 9.80 -51.05 14.26
N PHE A 2 10.39 -49.87 14.04
CA PHE A 2 9.95 -48.64 14.68
C PHE A 2 8.90 -47.96 13.78
N LYS A 3 7.67 -47.81 14.29
CA LYS A 3 6.62 -47.02 13.62
C LYS A 3 7.01 -45.55 13.72
N SER A 4 7.27 -44.91 12.59
CA SER A 4 7.45 -43.46 12.54
C SER A 4 6.14 -42.78 12.91
N VAL A 5 6.17 -42.00 13.99
CA VAL A 5 5.06 -41.14 14.37
C VAL A 5 5.08 -39.97 13.38
N VAL A 6 4.27 -40.07 12.33
CA VAL A 6 3.98 -38.94 11.44
C VAL A 6 3.28 -37.88 12.28
N TRP A 7 4.01 -36.84 12.66
CA TRP A 7 3.44 -35.63 13.22
C TRP A 7 2.53 -35.00 12.15
N LYS A 8 1.25 -35.32 12.21
CA LYS A 8 0.21 -34.54 11.51
C LYS A 8 0.29 -33.13 12.07
N ARG A 9 0.89 -32.22 11.31
CA ARG A 9 0.70 -30.78 11.51
C ARG A 9 -0.80 -30.54 11.39
N PHE A 10 -1.45 -30.29 12.52
CA PHE A 10 -2.79 -29.71 12.51
C PHE A 10 -2.68 -28.40 11.74
N ALA A 11 -3.19 -28.40 10.50
CA ALA A 11 -3.50 -27.17 9.80
C ALA A 11 -4.54 -26.47 10.67
N SER A 12 -4.11 -25.48 11.46
CA SER A 12 -5.04 -24.52 12.01
C SER A 12 -5.77 -23.95 10.80
N THR A 13 -7.09 -24.08 10.76
CA THR A 13 -7.98 -23.33 9.86
C THR A 13 -7.46 -21.90 9.81
N GLY A 14 -6.80 -21.53 8.70
CA GLY A 14 -5.95 -20.35 8.67
C GLY A 14 -6.81 -19.11 8.90
N GLU A 15 -6.69 -18.47 10.06
CA GLU A 15 -7.35 -17.20 10.33
C GLU A 15 -7.05 -16.23 9.18
N SER A 16 -8.11 -15.63 8.63
CA SER A 16 -8.01 -14.67 7.54
C SER A 16 -7.09 -13.51 7.92
N ALA A 17 -6.41 -12.93 6.93
CA ALA A 17 -5.53 -11.78 7.16
C ALA A 17 -6.26 -10.63 7.89
N ARG A 18 -7.53 -10.42 7.55
CA ARG A 18 -8.43 -9.48 8.21
C ARG A 18 -8.59 -9.78 9.70
N THR A 19 -8.90 -11.03 10.07
CA THR A 19 -9.07 -11.44 11.47
C THR A 19 -7.80 -11.13 12.28
N LYS A 20 -6.62 -11.47 11.75
CA LYS A 20 -5.34 -11.19 12.41
C LYS A 20 -5.08 -9.69 12.62
N LEU A 21 -5.41 -8.86 11.62
CA LEU A 21 -5.31 -7.40 11.72
C LEU A 21 -6.27 -6.84 12.78
N GLU A 22 -7.49 -7.36 12.83
CA GLU A 22 -8.49 -6.95 13.81
C GLU A 22 -8.10 -7.34 15.24
N GLU A 23 -7.61 -8.56 15.44
CA GLU A 23 -7.13 -9.02 16.74
C GLU A 23 -5.94 -8.20 17.24
N PHE A 24 -4.99 -7.90 16.37
CA PHE A 24 -3.86 -7.02 16.68
C PHE A 24 -4.34 -5.63 17.09
N LEU A 25 -5.31 -5.08 16.36
CA LEU A 25 -5.90 -3.78 16.69
C LEU A 25 -6.64 -3.80 18.04
N ILE A 26 -7.42 -4.86 18.31
CA ILE A 26 -8.13 -5.04 19.58
C ILE A 26 -7.12 -5.11 20.73
N TYR A 27 -6.07 -5.91 20.61
CA TYR A 27 -5.01 -5.99 21.62
C TYR A 27 -4.38 -4.64 21.94
N HIS A 28 -4.10 -3.84 20.91
CA HIS A 28 -3.56 -2.51 21.14
C HIS A 28 -4.62 -1.55 21.69
N LYS A 29 -5.90 -1.70 21.36
CA LYS A 29 -7.02 -0.91 21.91
C LYS A 29 -7.28 -1.19 23.39
N THR A 30 -7.14 -2.43 23.85
CA THR A 30 -7.32 -2.83 25.26
C THR A 30 -6.49 -1.99 26.23
N ASP A 31 -7.07 -1.67 27.38
CA ASP A 31 -6.42 -0.88 28.42
C ASP A 31 -5.17 -1.59 28.97
N ALA A 32 -4.10 -0.82 29.19
CA ALA A 32 -2.80 -1.35 29.58
C ALA A 32 -2.86 -2.18 30.88
N LYS A 33 -3.76 -1.81 31.80
CA LYS A 33 -3.98 -2.54 33.06
C LYS A 33 -4.65 -3.90 32.84
N LEU A 34 -5.48 -4.05 31.81
CA LEU A 34 -6.22 -5.29 31.51
C LEU A 34 -5.42 -6.27 30.66
N LYS A 35 -4.48 -5.79 29.83
CA LYS A 35 -3.71 -6.64 28.91
C LYS A 35 -3.00 -7.83 29.59
N PRO A 36 -2.31 -7.67 30.73
CA PRO A 36 -1.64 -8.78 31.38
C PRO A 36 -2.60 -9.87 31.83
N PHE A 37 -3.85 -9.54 32.17
CA PHE A 37 -4.85 -10.51 32.60
C PHE A 37 -5.49 -11.22 31.41
N ILE A 38 -5.85 -10.48 30.36
CA ILE A 38 -6.56 -11.02 29.20
C ILE A 38 -5.65 -11.87 28.30
N TYR A 39 -4.42 -11.43 28.03
CA TYR A 39 -3.58 -12.01 26.96
C TYR A 39 -2.41 -12.86 27.48
N ARG A 40 -2.40 -13.24 28.77
CA ARG A 40 -1.38 -14.13 29.34
C ARG A 40 -2.03 -15.40 29.89
N PRO A 41 -1.63 -16.60 29.43
CA PRO A 41 -2.29 -17.85 29.80
C PRO A 41 -2.22 -18.10 31.31
N LYS A 42 -1.11 -17.74 31.95
CA LYS A 42 -0.92 -17.88 33.40
C LYS A 42 -1.94 -17.11 34.26
N ASN A 43 -2.59 -16.08 33.69
CA ASN A 43 -3.55 -15.25 34.39
C ASN A 43 -5.01 -15.62 34.06
N ALA A 44 -5.24 -16.65 33.24
CA ALA A 44 -6.58 -17.07 32.83
C ALA A 44 -7.45 -17.44 34.05
N GLN A 45 -6.91 -18.22 35.00
CA GLN A 45 -7.63 -18.59 36.21
C GLN A 45 -7.95 -17.37 37.08
N ILE A 46 -7.00 -16.42 37.21
CA ILE A 46 -7.20 -15.18 37.98
C ILE A 46 -8.34 -14.35 37.37
N LEU A 47 -8.41 -14.30 36.05
CA LEU A 47 -9.42 -13.55 35.33
C LEU A 47 -10.82 -14.19 35.47
N LEU A 48 -10.89 -15.53 35.54
CA LEU A 48 -12.12 -16.27 35.84
C LEU A 48 -12.54 -16.15 37.30
N THR A 49 -11.61 -16.14 38.26
CA THR A 49 -11.94 -16.14 39.70
C THR A 49 -12.16 -14.76 40.30
N LYS A 50 -11.57 -13.70 39.72
CA LYS A 50 -11.73 -12.31 40.23
C LYS A 50 -12.87 -11.53 39.57
N ASP A 51 -13.69 -12.19 38.74
CA ASP A 51 -14.79 -11.57 37.98
C ASP A 51 -14.39 -10.22 37.36
N ILE A 52 -13.20 -10.16 36.75
CA ILE A 52 -12.69 -8.92 36.18
C ILE A 52 -13.58 -8.55 34.99
N ARG A 53 -14.37 -7.51 35.15
CA ARG A 53 -15.30 -7.01 34.14
C ARG A 53 -14.66 -5.92 33.30
N ASP A 54 -15.12 -5.78 32.06
CA ASP A 54 -14.79 -4.63 31.24
C ASP A 54 -15.34 -3.36 31.92
N PRO A 55 -14.53 -2.32 32.17
CA PRO A 55 -14.99 -1.08 32.81
C PRO A 55 -16.12 -0.37 32.07
N ARG A 56 -16.27 -0.60 30.75
CA ARG A 56 -17.27 0.05 29.90
C ARG A 56 -18.52 -0.78 29.71
N THR A 57 -18.39 -2.08 29.43
CA THR A 57 -19.55 -2.94 29.15
C THR A 57 -20.07 -3.67 30.38
N LYS A 58 -19.30 -3.69 31.48
CA LYS A 58 -19.57 -4.47 32.71
C LYS A 58 -19.68 -5.98 32.49
N GLU A 59 -19.33 -6.47 31.31
CA GLU A 59 -19.33 -7.89 30.98
C GLU A 59 -18.07 -8.58 31.52
N PRO A 60 -18.14 -9.88 31.88
CA PRO A 60 -16.96 -10.66 32.26
C PRO A 60 -15.96 -10.70 31.12
N LEU A 61 -14.72 -10.32 31.39
CA LEU A 61 -13.65 -10.50 30.41
C LEU A 61 -13.40 -12.01 30.24
N LYS A 62 -13.04 -12.42 29.03
CA LYS A 62 -12.62 -13.80 28.73
C LYS A 62 -11.12 -13.84 28.43
N PRO A 63 -10.40 -14.89 28.87
CA PRO A 63 -9.01 -15.08 28.46
C PRO A 63 -8.92 -15.16 26.94
N ARG A 64 -7.87 -14.56 26.37
CA ARG A 64 -7.56 -14.62 24.93
C ARG A 64 -6.17 -15.20 24.73
N ALA A 65 -5.93 -15.75 23.53
CA ALA A 65 -4.61 -16.22 23.15
C ALA A 65 -3.59 -15.06 23.19
N PRO A 66 -2.30 -15.33 23.54
CA PRO A 66 -1.25 -14.34 23.44
C PRO A 66 -1.12 -13.79 22.02
N VAL A 67 -1.06 -12.47 21.90
CA VAL A 67 -0.89 -11.82 20.59
C VAL A 67 0.59 -11.85 20.20
N LYS A 68 0.88 -12.49 19.07
CA LYS A 68 2.21 -12.49 18.45
C LYS A 68 2.42 -11.20 17.65
N PRO A 69 3.68 -10.78 17.42
CA PRO A 69 3.97 -9.72 16.47
C PRO A 69 3.34 -10.01 15.11
N LEU A 70 2.60 -9.04 14.57
CA LEU A 70 1.91 -9.20 13.30
C LEU A 70 2.91 -9.09 12.15
N SER A 71 2.89 -10.05 11.22
CA SER A 71 3.72 -9.98 10.01
C SER A 71 3.26 -8.83 9.12
N LYS A 72 4.20 -8.11 8.49
CA LYS A 72 3.90 -7.07 7.50
C LYS A 72 3.16 -7.66 6.30
N GLN A 73 3.49 -8.90 5.92
CA GLN A 73 2.83 -9.61 4.82
C GLN A 73 1.32 -9.76 5.04
N THR A 74 0.85 -9.85 6.29
CA THR A 74 -0.58 -9.95 6.58
C THR A 74 -1.38 -8.75 6.06
N LEU A 75 -0.80 -7.54 6.07
CA LEU A 75 -1.48 -6.39 5.47
C LEU A 75 -1.48 -6.45 3.94
N ASN A 76 -0.41 -6.94 3.33
CA ASN A 76 -0.37 -7.16 1.88
C ASN A 76 -1.44 -8.17 1.46
N ASP A 77 -1.52 -9.31 2.14
CA ASP A 77 -2.50 -10.36 1.87
C ASP A 77 -3.93 -9.83 1.99
N PHE A 78 -4.20 -8.99 3.01
CA PHE A 78 -5.49 -8.32 3.16
C PHE A 78 -5.79 -7.37 2.00
N ILE A 79 -4.83 -6.53 1.58
CA ILE A 79 -5.05 -5.58 0.47
C ILE A 79 -5.39 -6.33 -0.82
N TYR A 80 -4.69 -7.43 -1.11
CA TYR A 80 -4.91 -8.22 -2.31
C TYR A 80 -6.18 -9.08 -2.27
N SER A 81 -6.73 -9.37 -1.08
CA SER A 81 -7.98 -10.12 -0.96
C SER A 81 -9.25 -9.28 -1.18
N ILE A 82 -9.13 -7.96 -1.29
CA ILE A 82 -10.29 -7.06 -1.37
C ILE A 82 -10.88 -7.07 -2.77
N GLU A 83 -12.19 -7.27 -2.83
CA GLU A 83 -12.93 -7.31 -4.08
C GLU A 83 -13.04 -5.91 -4.75
N PRO A 84 -13.18 -5.88 -6.09
CA PRO A 84 -13.49 -4.67 -6.84
C PRO A 84 -14.67 -3.87 -6.26
N ASN A 85 -14.60 -2.54 -6.34
CA ASN A 85 -15.60 -1.59 -5.87
C ASN A 85 -15.93 -1.58 -4.36
N SER A 86 -15.27 -2.43 -3.56
CA SER A 86 -15.43 -2.49 -2.10
C SER A 86 -14.92 -1.23 -1.39
N THR A 87 -15.53 -0.88 -0.24
CA THR A 87 -15.04 0.16 0.68
C THR A 87 -14.18 -0.39 1.80
N GLU A 88 -13.99 -1.71 1.87
CA GLU A 88 -13.38 -2.41 2.99
C GLU A 88 -11.98 -1.87 3.34
N LEU A 89 -11.15 -1.57 2.33
CA LEU A 89 -9.82 -1.01 2.55
C LEU A 89 -9.89 0.38 3.24
N LEU A 90 -10.82 1.22 2.80
CA LEU A 90 -11.01 2.57 3.33
C LEU A 90 -11.50 2.51 4.78
N ASP A 91 -12.47 1.64 5.06
CA ASP A 91 -13.07 1.49 6.39
C ASP A 91 -12.07 0.88 7.38
N TRP A 92 -11.29 -0.11 6.92
CA TRP A 92 -10.16 -0.64 7.68
C TRP A 92 -9.14 0.45 7.99
N PHE A 93 -8.73 1.25 6.99
CA PHE A 93 -7.72 2.29 7.16
C PHE A 93 -8.21 3.39 8.12
N LYS A 94 -9.47 3.81 8.03
CA LYS A 94 -10.11 4.73 8.99
C LYS A 94 -10.14 4.14 10.40
N LYS A 95 -10.53 2.88 10.55
CA LYS A 95 -10.59 2.18 11.86
C LYS A 95 -9.19 2.06 12.50
N TRP A 96 -8.16 1.83 11.68
CA TRP A 96 -6.76 1.73 12.09
C TRP A 96 -6.20 3.09 12.55
N THR A 97 -6.34 4.11 11.71
CA THR A 97 -5.86 5.48 11.94
C THR A 97 -6.71 6.28 12.93
N GLY A 98 -7.91 5.79 13.28
CA GLY A 98 -8.74 6.30 14.37
C GLY A 98 -8.21 5.97 15.77
N THR A 99 -7.13 5.20 15.88
CA THR A 99 -6.49 4.91 17.18
C THR A 99 -5.65 6.08 17.69
N SER A 100 -5.44 6.14 19.01
CA SER A 100 -4.60 7.17 19.62
C SER A 100 -3.16 7.08 19.11
N ILE A 101 -2.57 8.24 18.76
CA ILE A 101 -1.17 8.39 18.31
C ILE A 101 -0.17 7.84 19.33
N ARG A 102 -0.53 7.88 20.63
CA ARG A 102 0.31 7.31 21.72
C ARG A 102 0.58 5.82 21.53
N LYS A 103 -0.29 5.09 20.83
CA LYS A 103 -0.15 3.66 20.55
C LYS A 103 0.74 3.43 19.31
N ARG A 104 2.01 3.87 19.41
CA ARG A 104 2.95 3.93 18.29
C ARG A 104 3.09 2.64 17.49
N ALA A 105 3.02 1.48 18.13
CA ALA A 105 3.08 0.18 17.46
C ALA A 105 2.02 0.00 16.35
N ILE A 106 0.85 0.62 16.48
CA ILE A 106 -0.19 0.62 15.43
C ILE A 106 0.25 1.50 14.25
N TRP A 107 0.80 2.67 14.55
CA TRP A 107 1.20 3.66 13.54
C TRP A 107 2.46 3.26 12.79
N THR A 108 3.44 2.64 13.44
CA THR A 108 4.68 2.15 12.81
C THR A 108 4.51 0.79 12.12
N TYR A 109 3.36 0.15 12.27
CA TYR A 109 3.04 -1.07 11.53
C TYR A 109 2.79 -0.78 10.03
N ILE A 110 2.29 0.40 9.68
CA ILE A 110 2.16 0.80 8.27
C ILE A 110 3.53 1.25 7.76
N SER A 111 4.03 0.59 6.71
CA SER A 111 5.30 0.91 6.05
C SER A 111 5.05 1.66 4.74
N PRO A 112 6.09 2.26 4.13
CA PRO A 112 5.97 2.90 2.81
C PRO A 112 5.44 1.92 1.74
N ILE A 113 5.92 0.68 1.74
CA ILE A 113 5.45 -0.39 0.85
C ILE A 113 3.94 -0.65 1.01
N HIS A 114 3.41 -0.61 2.25
CA HIS A 114 1.98 -0.76 2.46
C HIS A 114 1.18 0.39 1.83
N VAL A 115 1.67 1.63 1.93
CA VAL A 115 1.02 2.79 1.30
C VAL A 115 1.05 2.67 -0.22
N GLN A 116 2.18 2.28 -0.81
CA GLN A 116 2.28 1.97 -2.23
C GLN A 116 1.24 0.91 -2.64
N LYS A 117 1.18 -0.23 -1.95
CA LYS A 117 0.23 -1.30 -2.28
C LYS A 117 -1.23 -0.86 -2.10
N MET A 118 -1.54 -0.06 -1.07
CA MET A 118 -2.88 0.52 -0.90
C MET A 118 -3.26 1.43 -2.07
N LEU A 119 -2.35 2.30 -2.52
CA LEU A 119 -2.59 3.21 -3.65
C LEU A 119 -2.75 2.43 -4.96
N THR A 120 -1.84 1.49 -5.23
CA THR A 120 -1.86 0.63 -6.42
C THR A 120 -3.15 -0.19 -6.46
N ALA A 121 -3.49 -0.92 -5.39
CA ALA A 121 -4.73 -1.70 -5.33
C ALA A 121 -5.97 -0.80 -5.44
N SER A 122 -5.98 0.35 -4.74
CA SER A 122 -7.10 1.30 -4.83
C SER A 122 -7.32 1.82 -6.26
N PHE A 123 -6.28 1.87 -7.08
CA PHE A 123 -6.35 2.31 -8.47
C PHE A 123 -6.68 1.19 -9.45
N PHE A 124 -5.90 0.10 -9.44
CA PHE A 124 -5.97 -0.94 -10.46
C PHE A 124 -6.99 -2.05 -10.16
N THR A 125 -7.34 -2.31 -8.89
CA THR A 125 -8.18 -3.48 -8.53
C THR A 125 -9.46 -3.10 -7.80
N ILE A 126 -9.44 -2.11 -6.90
CA ILE A 126 -10.59 -1.76 -6.04
C ILE A 126 -11.41 -0.58 -6.61
N GLY A 127 -10.80 0.34 -7.37
CA GLY A 127 -11.52 1.49 -7.94
C GLY A 127 -11.88 2.61 -6.95
N LYS A 128 -11.15 2.73 -5.82
CA LYS A 128 -11.37 3.75 -4.78
C LYS A 128 -10.19 4.71 -4.59
N TYR A 129 -9.32 4.84 -5.60
CA TYR A 129 -8.10 5.65 -5.55
C TYR A 129 -8.28 7.05 -4.98
N ALA A 130 -9.21 7.85 -5.51
CA ALA A 130 -9.40 9.24 -5.05
C ALA A 130 -9.74 9.33 -3.55
N HIS A 131 -10.54 8.38 -3.04
CA HIS A 131 -10.90 8.29 -1.63
C HIS A 131 -9.69 7.89 -0.77
N MET A 132 -8.89 6.94 -1.23
CA MET A 132 -7.66 6.53 -0.54
C MET A 132 -6.66 7.69 -0.43
N VAL A 133 -6.43 8.41 -1.54
CA VAL A 133 -5.57 9.61 -1.57
C VAL A 133 -6.09 10.67 -0.59
N GLY A 134 -7.40 10.94 -0.62
CA GLY A 134 -8.04 11.89 0.30
C GLY A 134 -7.84 11.51 1.77
N LEU A 135 -7.98 10.22 2.11
CA LEU A 135 -7.70 9.74 3.46
C LEU A 135 -6.25 9.96 3.85
N LEU A 136 -5.29 9.53 3.01
CA LEU A 136 -3.86 9.69 3.27
C LEU A 136 -3.48 11.17 3.48
N TYR A 137 -3.98 12.07 2.63
CA TYR A 137 -3.71 13.50 2.75
C TYR A 137 -4.26 14.11 4.04
N GLY A 138 -5.41 13.62 4.51
CA GLY A 138 -6.05 14.09 5.74
C GLY A 138 -5.37 13.63 7.03
N ILE A 139 -4.59 12.54 6.98
CA ILE A 139 -3.99 11.89 8.15
C ILE A 139 -2.46 11.95 8.20
N GLU A 140 -1.81 12.54 7.19
CA GLU A 140 -0.35 12.75 7.10
C GLU A 140 0.26 13.30 8.40
N HIS A 141 -0.28 14.40 8.91
CA HIS A 141 0.19 15.01 10.17
C HIS A 141 0.16 14.06 11.38
N LYS A 142 -0.71 13.04 11.38
CA LYS A 142 -0.76 12.03 12.46
C LYS A 142 0.39 11.05 12.38
N PHE A 143 0.81 10.65 11.17
CA PHE A 143 1.99 9.82 10.97
C PHE A 143 3.27 10.54 11.37
N LEU A 144 3.38 11.84 11.07
CA LEU A 144 4.48 12.67 11.56
C LEU A 144 4.53 12.69 13.10
N LYS A 145 3.40 12.98 13.76
CA LYS A 145 3.29 12.97 15.24
C LYS A 145 3.54 11.58 15.85
N ALA A 146 3.27 10.51 15.11
CA ALA A 146 3.53 9.13 15.51
C ALA A 146 5.00 8.69 15.32
N GLN A 147 5.88 9.58 14.83
CA GLN A 147 7.28 9.29 14.46
C GLN A 147 7.41 8.26 13.34
N ASN A 148 6.51 8.32 12.36
CA ASN A 148 6.58 7.49 11.15
C ASN A 148 6.41 8.36 9.89
N PRO A 149 7.32 9.32 9.62
CA PRO A 149 7.21 10.18 8.44
C PRO A 149 7.52 9.44 7.13
N SER A 150 8.23 8.30 7.20
CA SER A 150 8.69 7.58 6.00
C SER A 150 7.56 7.06 5.12
N VAL A 151 6.34 6.86 5.65
CA VAL A 151 5.17 6.46 4.85
C VAL A 151 4.77 7.50 3.79
N PHE A 152 5.20 8.75 3.93
CA PHE A 152 5.01 9.84 2.97
C PHE A 152 6.36 10.22 2.34
N ASP A 153 7.01 9.26 1.70
CA ASP A 153 8.26 9.45 0.98
C ASP A 153 8.05 9.67 -0.53
N ILE A 154 9.14 10.03 -1.23
CA ILE A 154 9.12 10.16 -2.69
C ILE A 154 8.89 8.80 -3.36
N GLU A 155 9.68 7.80 -2.97
CA GLU A 155 9.79 6.52 -3.68
C GLU A 155 8.50 5.70 -3.73
N HIS A 156 7.73 5.67 -2.64
CA HIS A 156 6.55 4.81 -2.50
C HIS A 156 5.25 5.62 -2.56
N PHE A 157 5.21 6.80 -1.94
CA PHE A 157 3.98 7.60 -1.89
C PHE A 157 3.87 8.54 -3.07
N PHE A 158 4.85 9.44 -3.27
CA PHE A 158 4.74 10.46 -4.32
C PHE A 158 4.77 9.81 -5.71
N ASN A 159 5.76 8.97 -5.99
CA ASN A 159 5.93 8.36 -7.31
C ASN A 159 4.71 7.54 -7.73
N ILE A 160 4.12 6.77 -6.82
CA ILE A 160 2.91 5.99 -7.10
C ILE A 160 1.70 6.89 -7.33
N ASN A 161 1.56 7.99 -6.60
CA ASN A 161 0.50 8.97 -6.88
C ASN A 161 0.63 9.55 -8.31
N ILE A 162 1.85 9.86 -8.76
CA ILE A 162 2.08 10.39 -10.11
C ILE A 162 1.88 9.29 -11.16
N MET A 163 2.35 8.07 -10.92
CA MET A 163 2.11 6.91 -11.79
C MET A 163 0.60 6.69 -11.99
N CYS A 164 -0.19 6.66 -10.91
CA CYS A 164 -1.65 6.54 -10.99
C CYS A 164 -2.29 7.74 -11.69
N ALA A 165 -1.75 8.96 -11.52
CA ALA A 165 -2.23 10.15 -12.24
C ALA A 165 -2.00 10.03 -13.76
N LEU A 166 -0.82 9.58 -14.18
CA LEU A 166 -0.50 9.36 -15.61
C LEU A 166 -1.46 8.37 -16.26
N HIS A 167 -1.73 7.24 -15.59
CA HIS A 167 -2.74 6.29 -16.03
C HIS A 167 -4.11 6.94 -16.09
N ARG A 168 -4.55 7.60 -15.01
CA ARG A 168 -5.86 8.26 -14.96
C ARG A 168 -6.05 9.26 -16.10
N ASN A 169 -5.02 10.02 -16.44
CA ASN A 169 -5.05 10.96 -17.56
C ASN A 169 -5.14 10.25 -18.91
N LYS A 170 -4.38 9.16 -19.13
CA LYS A 170 -4.50 8.30 -20.33
C LYS A 170 -5.94 7.78 -20.50
N LEU A 171 -6.62 7.47 -19.39
CA LEU A 171 -7.99 6.95 -19.42
C LEU A 171 -9.08 8.01 -19.61
N ARG A 172 -8.90 9.20 -19.04
CA ARG A 172 -9.93 10.25 -19.00
C ARG A 172 -9.61 11.43 -19.93
N ASN A 173 -8.47 11.40 -20.60
CA ASN A 173 -7.98 12.44 -21.51
C ASN A 173 -8.01 13.84 -20.87
N TYR A 174 -7.54 13.96 -19.63
CA TYR A 174 -7.46 15.26 -18.96
C TYR A 174 -6.35 16.13 -19.59
N LYS A 175 -6.65 17.40 -19.87
CA LYS A 175 -5.75 18.35 -20.54
C LYS A 175 -5.54 19.67 -19.82
N ASP A 176 -6.07 19.80 -18.60
CA ASP A 176 -5.97 21.04 -17.84
C ASP A 176 -4.64 21.09 -17.06
N GLY A 177 -3.70 21.89 -17.56
CA GLY A 177 -2.38 22.10 -16.97
C GLY A 177 -2.42 22.77 -15.60
N ASP A 178 -3.33 23.70 -15.36
CA ASP A 178 -3.44 24.41 -14.08
C ASP A 178 -3.93 23.48 -12.97
N ILE A 179 -4.97 22.69 -13.27
CA ILE A 179 -5.46 21.66 -12.34
C ILE A 179 -4.38 20.62 -12.08
N ALA A 180 -3.64 20.21 -13.11
CA ALA A 180 -2.55 19.25 -12.97
C ALA A 180 -1.43 19.78 -12.07
N GLN A 181 -0.97 21.01 -12.31
CA GLN A 181 0.05 21.68 -11.52
C GLN A 181 -0.39 21.85 -10.06
N ARG A 182 -1.65 22.26 -9.81
CA ARG A 182 -2.20 22.34 -8.45
C ARG A 182 -2.21 20.97 -7.75
N LYS A 183 -2.67 19.92 -8.43
CA LYS A 183 -2.68 18.55 -7.88
C LYS A 183 -1.27 18.06 -7.58
N LEU A 184 -0.32 18.33 -8.47
CA LEU A 184 1.09 18.00 -8.32
C LEU A 184 1.69 18.68 -7.08
N GLN A 185 1.46 19.98 -6.92
CA GLN A 185 1.90 20.74 -5.75
C GLN A 185 1.26 20.24 -4.45
N VAL A 186 -0.03 19.89 -4.48
CA VAL A 186 -0.71 19.32 -3.29
C VAL A 186 -0.08 17.97 -2.91
N ALA A 187 0.16 17.09 -3.88
CA ALA A 187 0.84 15.81 -3.64
C ALA A 187 2.25 16.03 -3.06
N TRP A 188 3.01 16.97 -3.63
CA TRP A 188 4.36 17.30 -3.18
C TRP A 188 4.42 17.87 -1.76
N LYS A 189 3.45 18.72 -1.39
CA LYS A 189 3.32 19.26 -0.02
C LYS A 189 3.08 18.18 1.02
N LYS A 190 2.59 17.00 0.63
CA LYS A 190 2.35 15.86 1.52
C LYS A 190 3.58 14.98 1.71
N VAL A 191 4.64 15.18 0.93
CA VAL A 191 5.89 14.43 1.07
C VAL A 191 6.69 14.95 2.27
N LEU A 192 6.91 14.06 3.24
CA LEU A 192 7.67 14.31 4.47
C LEU A 192 9.13 13.90 4.33
N ASN A 193 9.40 12.82 3.59
CA ASN A 193 10.76 12.37 3.28
C ASN A 193 11.06 12.61 1.80
N ARG A 194 11.87 13.64 1.50
CA ARG A 194 12.16 14.10 0.13
C ARG A 194 13.40 13.49 -0.50
N LYS A 195 13.84 12.33 -0.03
CA LYS A 195 14.96 11.61 -0.62
C LYS A 195 14.51 10.91 -1.91
N ASN A 196 15.05 11.32 -3.05
CA ASN A 196 14.81 10.75 -4.37
C ASN A 196 15.99 9.83 -4.71
N ASP A 197 15.91 8.59 -4.27
CA ASP A 197 17.00 7.60 -4.39
C ASP A 197 17.10 7.03 -5.81
N THR A 198 15.97 6.88 -6.50
CA THR A 198 15.95 6.25 -7.84
C THR A 198 16.05 7.23 -9.00
N GLY A 199 15.80 8.51 -8.75
CA GLY A 199 15.66 9.53 -9.80
C GLY A 199 14.32 9.47 -10.56
N LEU A 200 13.47 8.47 -10.29
CA LEU A 200 12.21 8.26 -11.02
C LEU A 200 11.22 9.41 -10.83
N ALA A 201 11.30 10.14 -9.71
CA ALA A 201 10.43 11.28 -9.45
C ALA A 201 10.59 12.38 -10.53
N ASN A 202 11.83 12.68 -10.94
CA ASN A 202 12.09 13.70 -11.96
C ASN A 202 11.47 13.30 -13.31
N ILE A 203 11.61 12.03 -13.69
CA ILE A 203 11.10 11.50 -14.96
C ILE A 203 9.57 11.45 -14.93
N LEU A 204 8.97 10.99 -13.84
CA LEU A 204 7.52 10.96 -13.65
C LEU A 204 6.88 12.35 -13.77
N VAL A 205 7.46 13.34 -13.08
CA VAL A 205 6.98 14.73 -13.12
C VAL A 205 7.08 15.29 -14.54
N THR A 206 8.22 15.10 -15.21
CA THR A 206 8.41 15.58 -16.59
C THR A 206 7.46 14.88 -17.56
N THR A 207 7.25 13.58 -17.40
CA THR A 207 6.29 12.79 -18.21
C THR A 207 4.87 13.29 -18.02
N LEU A 208 4.47 13.64 -16.79
CA LEU A 208 3.16 14.23 -16.51
C LEU A 208 3.00 15.58 -17.21
N GLY A 209 4.04 16.42 -17.15
CA GLY A 209 4.12 17.69 -17.88
C GLY A 209 3.86 17.53 -19.37
N ARG A 210 4.61 16.64 -20.03
CA ARG A 210 4.48 16.36 -21.46
C ARG A 210 3.11 15.75 -21.82
N GLN A 211 2.59 14.84 -21.01
CA GLN A 211 1.30 14.19 -21.27
C GLN A 211 0.13 15.19 -21.28
N ILE A 212 0.17 16.19 -20.40
CA ILE A 212 -0.92 17.18 -20.27
C ILE A 212 -0.65 18.45 -21.10
N GLY A 213 0.62 18.76 -21.38
CA GLY A 213 1.05 19.96 -22.12
C GLY A 213 1.36 21.16 -21.22
N PHE A 214 2.00 20.94 -20.06
CA PHE A 214 2.45 22.01 -19.16
C PHE A 214 3.88 21.77 -18.68
N THR A 215 4.53 22.82 -18.19
CA THR A 215 5.85 22.73 -17.54
C THR A 215 5.66 22.56 -16.03
N PRO A 216 6.00 21.40 -15.45
CA PRO A 216 5.80 21.19 -14.03
C PRO A 216 6.78 21.99 -13.18
N GLU A 217 6.28 22.60 -12.11
CA GLU A 217 7.12 23.36 -11.18
C GLU A 217 6.98 22.81 -9.76
N LEU A 218 8.06 22.24 -9.22
CA LEU A 218 8.10 21.71 -7.85
C LEU A 218 9.34 22.22 -7.11
N ALA A 219 9.13 23.20 -6.25
CA ALA A 219 10.19 23.75 -5.41
C ALA A 219 10.79 22.66 -4.48
N GLY A 220 12.11 22.52 -4.54
CA GLY A 220 12.89 21.59 -3.72
C GLY A 220 12.88 20.14 -4.20
N LEU A 221 12.41 19.85 -5.43
CA LEU A 221 12.71 18.58 -6.09
C LEU A 221 14.03 18.75 -6.86
N GLU A 222 15.11 18.26 -6.28
CA GLU A 222 16.43 18.32 -6.91
C GLU A 222 16.49 17.39 -8.14
N PRO A 223 17.20 17.78 -9.22
CA PRO A 223 17.51 16.89 -10.32
C PRO A 223 18.40 15.74 -9.85
N VAL A 224 17.92 14.49 -10.00
CA VAL A 224 18.68 13.28 -9.69
C VAL A 224 18.78 12.41 -10.93
N GLN A 225 19.98 11.90 -11.21
CA GLN A 225 20.18 10.94 -12.29
C GLN A 225 19.49 9.63 -11.97
N ILE A 226 18.94 8.97 -12.99
CA ILE A 226 18.29 7.67 -12.80
C ILE A 226 19.28 6.63 -12.29
N SER A 227 18.93 5.98 -11.19
CA SER A 227 19.73 4.92 -10.57
C SER A 227 18.79 3.84 -10.06
N LEU A 228 18.61 2.80 -10.86
CA LEU A 228 17.72 1.68 -10.53
C LEU A 228 18.50 0.52 -9.89
N PRO A 229 17.88 -0.19 -8.94
CA PRO A 229 18.53 -1.32 -8.28
C PRO A 229 18.73 -2.47 -9.27
N ASP A 230 19.86 -3.17 -9.15
CA ASP A 230 20.08 -4.41 -9.88
C ASP A 230 19.38 -5.60 -9.18
N ILE A 231 18.99 -6.59 -9.97
CA ILE A 231 18.44 -7.87 -9.48
C ILE A 231 19.52 -8.94 -9.66
N PRO A 232 20.13 -9.43 -8.56
CA PRO A 232 21.17 -10.45 -8.64
C PRO A 232 20.62 -11.80 -9.15
N THR A 233 21.43 -12.52 -9.92
CA THR A 233 21.07 -13.82 -10.50
C THR A 233 21.30 -15.02 -9.57
N THR A 234 21.95 -14.82 -8.43
CA THR A 234 22.44 -15.90 -7.54
C THR A 234 21.65 -16.02 -6.22
N LEU A 235 20.41 -15.52 -6.17
CA LEU A 235 19.58 -15.55 -4.96
C LEU A 235 18.82 -16.86 -4.80
N SER A 236 18.53 -17.24 -3.55
CA SER A 236 17.53 -18.29 -3.28
C SER A 236 16.13 -17.81 -3.63
N ASP A 237 15.20 -18.74 -3.92
CA ASP A 237 13.82 -18.42 -4.30
C ASP A 237 13.11 -17.49 -3.28
N ALA A 238 13.36 -17.72 -1.99
CA ALA A 238 12.74 -16.91 -0.92
C ALA A 238 13.30 -15.48 -0.90
N GLU A 239 14.61 -15.32 -1.10
CA GLU A 239 15.26 -14.01 -1.17
C GLU A 239 14.85 -13.26 -2.43
N LEU A 240 14.79 -13.97 -3.56
CA LEU A 240 14.35 -13.42 -4.84
C LEU A 240 12.90 -12.93 -4.74
N LYS A 241 11.98 -13.72 -4.18
CA LYS A 241 10.59 -13.31 -3.96
C LYS A 241 10.49 -12.09 -3.05
N GLY A 242 11.29 -12.04 -1.98
CA GLY A 242 11.37 -10.88 -1.10
C GLY A 242 11.86 -9.62 -1.83
N LEU A 243 12.85 -9.77 -2.69
CA LEU A 243 13.43 -8.69 -3.50
C LEU A 243 12.45 -8.17 -4.55
N LEU A 244 11.78 -9.07 -5.29
CA LEU A 244 10.78 -8.70 -6.29
C LEU A 244 9.61 -7.96 -5.63
N ASN A 245 9.12 -8.43 -4.49
CA ASN A 245 8.09 -7.73 -3.72
C ASN A 245 8.55 -6.32 -3.25
N LYS A 246 9.83 -6.15 -2.92
CA LYS A 246 10.40 -4.84 -2.56
C LYS A 246 10.46 -3.91 -3.76
N TYR A 247 10.78 -4.42 -4.95
CA TYR A 247 10.99 -3.63 -6.17
C TYR A 247 9.76 -3.54 -7.09
N GLU A 248 8.65 -4.19 -6.74
CA GLU A 248 7.40 -4.15 -7.51
C GLU A 248 6.96 -2.72 -7.85
N GLY A 249 7.09 -1.76 -6.93
CA GLY A 249 6.73 -0.35 -7.18
C GLY A 249 7.60 0.30 -8.24
N VAL A 250 8.92 0.15 -8.11
CA VAL A 250 9.91 0.62 -9.08
C VAL A 250 9.65 -0.01 -10.45
N TYR A 251 9.27 -1.29 -10.46
CA TYR A 251 8.91 -2.02 -11.68
C TYR A 251 7.66 -1.45 -12.36
N LEU A 252 6.56 -1.28 -11.62
CA LEU A 252 5.32 -0.71 -12.14
C LEU A 252 5.52 0.72 -12.66
N ILE A 253 6.31 1.54 -11.95
CA ILE A 253 6.66 2.90 -12.37
C ILE A 253 7.46 2.87 -13.68
N SER A 254 8.51 2.05 -13.74
CA SER A 254 9.37 1.94 -14.92
C SER A 254 8.58 1.50 -16.16
N ARG A 255 7.72 0.48 -16.02
CA ARG A 255 6.81 0.03 -17.08
C ARG A 255 5.84 1.14 -17.50
N THR A 256 5.25 1.85 -16.54
CA THR A 256 4.33 2.97 -16.80
C THR A 256 5.01 4.08 -17.61
N LEU A 257 6.25 4.45 -17.25
CA LEU A 257 7.00 5.50 -17.94
C LEU A 257 7.23 5.16 -19.42
N LEU A 258 7.58 3.91 -19.74
CA LEU A 258 7.77 3.47 -21.12
C LEU A 258 6.45 3.29 -21.90
N ASP A 259 5.37 2.86 -21.24
CA ASP A 259 4.05 2.67 -21.87
C ASP A 259 3.31 3.99 -22.17
N ILE A 260 3.59 5.05 -21.41
CA ILE A 260 2.87 6.33 -21.54
C ILE A 260 3.58 7.32 -22.46
N ASP A 261 4.91 7.31 -22.52
CA ASP A 261 5.66 8.30 -23.28
C ASP A 261 6.92 7.68 -23.92
N GLN A 262 6.93 7.62 -25.25
CA GLN A 262 8.02 7.06 -26.05
C GLN A 262 9.35 7.80 -25.84
N ASN A 263 9.32 9.08 -25.44
CA ASN A 263 10.54 9.82 -25.13
C ASN A 263 11.33 9.19 -23.97
N ASN A 264 10.66 8.44 -23.09
CA ASN A 264 11.34 7.75 -22.00
C ASN A 264 12.16 6.54 -22.46
N ALA A 265 12.06 6.12 -23.73
CA ALA A 265 12.93 5.10 -24.31
C ALA A 265 14.41 5.53 -24.37
N GLN A 266 14.70 6.82 -24.21
CA GLN A 266 16.07 7.34 -24.11
C GLN A 266 16.81 6.93 -22.83
N TYR A 267 16.11 6.40 -21.80
CA TYR A 267 16.70 5.99 -20.53
C TYR A 267 16.98 4.46 -20.54
N PRO A 268 18.21 4.01 -20.88
CA PRO A 268 18.53 2.58 -20.95
C PRO A 268 18.41 1.87 -19.60
N GLU A 269 18.53 2.60 -18.48
CA GLU A 269 18.39 2.06 -17.13
C GLU A 269 16.98 1.50 -16.88
N LEU A 270 15.93 2.17 -17.40
CA LEU A 270 14.54 1.68 -17.31
C LEU A 270 14.40 0.33 -18.00
N GLN A 271 14.90 0.23 -19.24
CA GLN A 271 14.80 -0.98 -20.06
C GLN A 271 15.58 -2.13 -19.41
N ARG A 272 16.82 -1.87 -18.99
CA ARG A 272 17.67 -2.85 -18.31
C ARG A 272 16.99 -3.42 -17.07
N PHE A 273 16.47 -2.55 -16.21
CA PHE A 273 15.80 -2.97 -14.97
C PHE A 273 14.52 -3.77 -15.24
N ILE A 274 13.69 -3.35 -16.21
CA ILE A 274 12.48 -4.07 -16.60
C ILE A 274 12.83 -5.48 -17.10
N CYS A 275 13.82 -5.59 -18.00
CA CYS A 275 14.26 -6.88 -18.51
C CYS A 275 14.77 -7.81 -17.40
N GLN A 276 15.57 -7.27 -16.46
CA GLN A 276 16.02 -8.04 -15.29
C GLN A 276 14.86 -8.51 -14.42
N TYR A 277 13.89 -7.63 -14.14
CA TYR A 277 12.74 -7.96 -13.29
C TYR A 277 11.86 -9.01 -13.95
N GLN A 278 11.55 -8.87 -15.24
CA GLN A 278 10.74 -9.84 -15.98
C GLN A 278 11.42 -11.21 -16.07
N SER A 279 12.73 -11.22 -16.33
CA SER A 279 13.51 -12.46 -16.36
C SER A 279 13.52 -13.16 -15.01
N ALA A 280 13.62 -12.40 -13.91
CA ALA A 280 13.59 -12.91 -12.55
C ALA A 280 12.18 -13.34 -12.10
N TRP A 281 11.13 -12.69 -12.59
CA TRP A 281 9.74 -13.04 -12.27
C TRP A 281 9.39 -14.43 -12.80
N GLY A 282 9.80 -14.74 -14.03
CA GLY A 282 9.69 -16.08 -14.61
C GLY A 282 8.27 -16.62 -14.81
N GLU A 283 7.23 -15.91 -14.38
CA GLU A 283 5.84 -16.30 -14.59
C GLU A 283 5.30 -15.79 -15.94
N SER A 284 4.25 -16.46 -16.44
CA SER A 284 3.61 -16.12 -17.71
C SER A 284 2.84 -14.80 -17.69
N ASN A 285 2.42 -14.34 -16.51
CA ASN A 285 1.67 -13.10 -16.35
C ASN A 285 2.53 -12.02 -15.71
N ASP A 286 2.80 -10.97 -16.46
CA ASP A 286 3.50 -9.79 -15.98
C ASP A 286 2.67 -9.05 -14.92
N PRO A 287 3.25 -8.60 -13.78
CA PRO A 287 2.51 -7.88 -12.74
C PRO A 287 1.90 -6.55 -13.24
N TYR A 288 2.57 -5.85 -14.14
CA TYR A 288 2.07 -4.61 -14.74
C TYR A 288 0.87 -4.91 -15.64
N ASP A 289 0.98 -5.92 -16.52
CA ASP A 289 -0.10 -6.28 -17.44
C ASP A 289 -1.32 -6.82 -16.68
N THR A 290 -1.10 -7.56 -15.60
CA THR A 290 -2.17 -8.01 -14.68
C THR A 290 -2.90 -6.83 -14.03
N SER A 291 -2.15 -5.79 -13.63
CA SER A 291 -2.73 -4.56 -13.08
C SER A 291 -3.56 -3.81 -14.11
N LEU A 292 -3.08 -3.71 -15.36
CA LEU A 292 -3.83 -3.08 -16.45
C LEU A 292 -5.12 -3.83 -16.80
N LYS A 293 -5.06 -5.17 -16.91
CA LYS A 293 -6.24 -6.02 -17.12
C LYS A 293 -7.29 -5.83 -16.03
N SER A 294 -6.85 -5.75 -14.77
CA SER A 294 -7.75 -5.49 -13.63
C SER A 294 -8.43 -4.12 -13.74
N LEU A 295 -7.67 -3.10 -14.16
CA LEU A 295 -8.20 -1.76 -14.37
C LEU A 295 -9.19 -1.69 -15.54
N GLU A 296 -8.99 -2.46 -16.60
CA GLU A 296 -9.95 -2.60 -17.70
C GLU A 296 -11.25 -3.26 -17.24
N GLN A 297 -11.16 -4.33 -16.45
CA GLN A 297 -12.33 -4.99 -15.86
C GLN A 297 -13.13 -4.05 -14.95
N LEU A 298 -12.43 -3.27 -14.11
CA LEU A 298 -13.07 -2.26 -13.26
C LEU A 298 -13.88 -1.24 -14.06
N LYS A 299 -13.35 -0.78 -15.21
CA LYS A 299 -14.08 0.15 -16.08
C LYS A 299 -15.31 -0.50 -16.70
N ALA A 300 -15.20 -1.75 -17.14
CA ALA A 300 -16.32 -2.47 -17.73
C ALA A 300 -17.47 -2.67 -16.73
N GLN A 301 -17.16 -2.73 -15.44
CA GLN A 301 -18.14 -2.86 -14.35
C GLN A 301 -18.68 -1.52 -13.81
N ALA A 302 -18.07 -0.39 -14.19
CA ALA A 302 -18.57 0.91 -13.78
C ALA A 302 -19.91 1.22 -14.49
N PRO A 303 -20.96 1.65 -13.77
CA PRO A 303 -22.17 2.13 -14.43
C PRO A 303 -21.79 3.20 -15.45
N GLN A 304 -22.22 3.05 -16.70
CA GLN A 304 -22.05 4.10 -17.70
C GLN A 304 -22.78 5.34 -17.17
N GLU A 305 -22.02 6.34 -16.72
CA GLU A 305 -22.57 7.66 -16.44
C GLU A 305 -23.23 8.13 -17.74
N THR A 306 -24.55 8.26 -17.69
CA THR A 306 -25.38 8.74 -18.78
C THR A 306 -24.87 10.13 -19.12
N ILE A 307 -24.23 10.27 -20.27
CA ILE A 307 -23.94 11.58 -20.85
C ILE A 307 -25.30 12.13 -21.28
N GLU A 308 -26.04 12.72 -20.34
CA GLU A 308 -27.13 13.61 -20.70
C GLU A 308 -26.49 14.80 -21.41
N LYS A 309 -26.70 14.81 -22.72
CA LYS A 309 -26.51 15.97 -23.58
C LYS A 309 -27.37 17.09 -23.01
N GLU A 310 -26.75 18.08 -22.36
CA GLU A 310 -27.34 19.41 -22.31
C GLU A 310 -27.20 20.04 -23.71
N THR A 311 -28.15 19.70 -24.58
CA THR A 311 -28.67 20.65 -25.54
C THR A 311 -29.68 21.53 -24.82
N ALA A 312 -29.29 22.78 -24.56
CA ALA A 312 -30.17 23.95 -24.47
C ALA A 312 -29.34 25.20 -24.79
#